data_AF-A0A923IP97-F1
#
_entry.id   AF-A0A923IP97-F1
#
_cell.length_a   1.000
_cell.length_b   1.000
_cell.length_c   1.000
_cell.angle_alpha   90.00
_cell.angle_beta   90.00
_cell.angle_gamma   90.00
#
_symmetry.space_group_name_H-M   'P 1'
#
loop_
_entity.id
_entity.type
_entity.pdbx_description
1 polymer ?
#
loop_
_entity_poly.entity_id
_entity_poly.type
_entity_poly.pdbx_seq_one_letter_code
_entity_poly.pdbx_strand_id
1 'polypeptide(L)' 'MGSELSAKREELLEKWAEVHRVRNRFDMGRENWERCQYDLNISGGVWHELVYDADGYLQYR' A
#
# COMPACT_ATOMS: atom_id res chain seq x y z
N MET A 1 -3.71 -24.52 -0.96
CA MET A 1 -4.13 -23.34 -1.75
C MET A 1 -4.02 -22.03 -0.96
N GLY A 2 -3.09 -21.90 0.01
CA GLY A 2 -2.94 -20.68 0.81
C GLY A 2 -1.74 -19.79 0.42
N SER A 3 -0.77 -20.34 -0.31
CA SER A 3 0.51 -19.69 -0.62
C SER A 3 0.48 -18.82 -1.89
N GLU A 4 -0.21 -19.24 -2.94
CA GLU A 4 -0.27 -18.48 -4.21
C GLU A 4 -1.05 -17.16 -4.06
N LEU A 5 -2.08 -17.16 -3.22
CA LEU A 5 -2.82 -15.95 -2.87
C LEU A 5 -1.97 -14.95 -2.08
N SER A 6 -1.03 -15.42 -1.23
CA SER A 6 -0.14 -14.50 -0.50
C SER A 6 0.93 -13.91 -1.41
N ALA A 7 1.54 -14.71 -2.29
CA ALA A 7 2.54 -14.23 -3.24
C ALA A 7 1.99 -13.18 -4.21
N LYS A 8 0.79 -13.40 -4.76
CA LYS A 8 0.13 -12.42 -5.63
C LYS A 8 -0.22 -11.13 -4.87
N ARG A 9 -0.58 -11.25 -3.59
CA ARG A 9 -0.88 -10.09 -2.74
C ARG A 9 0.37 -9.26 -2.46
N GLU A 10 1.50 -9.91 -2.18
CA GLU A 10 2.78 -9.24 -1.99
C GLU A 10 3.24 -8.49 -3.25
N GLU A 11 3.08 -9.09 -4.43
CA GLU A 11 3.40 -8.44 -5.71
C GLU A 11 2.56 -7.19 -5.97
N LEU A 12 1.25 -7.26 -5.71
CA LEU A 12 0.35 -6.11 -5.88
C LEU A 12 0.69 -4.98 -4.91
N LEU A 13 1.06 -5.32 -3.68
CA LEU A 13 1.47 -4.35 -2.68
C LEU A 13 2.79 -3.68 -3.04
N GLU A 14 3.76 -4.44 -3.55
CA GLU A 14 5.03 -3.91 -4.01
C GLU A 14 4.83 -2.92 -5.18
N LYS A 15 4.00 -3.29 -6.16
CA LYS A 15 3.64 -2.40 -7.28
C LYS A 15 2.94 -1.13 -6.81
N TRP A 16 2.01 -1.25 -5.87
CA TRP A 16 1.33 -0.08 -5.30
C TRP A 16 2.33 0.84 -4.58
N ALA A 17 3.21 0.27 -3.75
CA ALA A 17 4.22 1.02 -3.04
C ALA A 17 5.20 1.76 -3.97
N GLU A 18 5.54 1.15 -5.11
CA GLU A 18 6.38 1.77 -6.15
C GLU A 18 5.66 2.95 -6.82
N VAL A 19 4.41 2.76 -7.27
CA VAL A 19 3.59 3.82 -7.91
C VAL A 19 3.44 5.02 -6.99
N HIS A 20 3.24 4.78 -5.69
CA HIS A 20 3.04 5.84 -4.71
C HIS A 20 4.33 6.31 -4.03
N ARG A 21 5.51 5.89 -4.50
CA ARG A 21 6.82 6.32 -3.97
C ARG A 21 6.89 6.18 -2.44
N VAL A 22 6.52 5.01 -1.93
CA VAL A 22 6.60 4.68 -0.50
C VAL A 22 8.06 4.37 -0.13
N ARG A 23 8.58 4.98 0.93
CA ARG A 23 9.97 4.76 1.38
C ARG A 23 10.21 3.36 1.94
N ASN A 24 9.25 2.82 2.70
CA ASN A 24 9.28 1.48 3.24
C ASN A 24 7.96 0.74 2.95
N ARG A 25 7.96 -0.15 1.97
CA ARG A 25 6.76 -0.91 1.57
C ARG A 25 6.24 -1.86 2.64
N PHE A 26 7.10 -2.31 3.56
CA PHE A 26 6.72 -3.22 4.63
C PHE A 26 6.16 -2.48 5.85
N ASP A 27 6.38 -1.17 5.91
CA ASP A 27 5.91 -0.32 6.99
C ASP A 27 5.63 1.08 6.43
N MET A 28 4.45 1.24 5.86
CA MET A 28 3.95 2.51 5.31
C MET A 28 3.01 3.25 6.26
N GLY A 29 2.71 2.66 7.41
CA GLY A 29 1.68 3.12 8.34
C GLY A 29 0.32 2.51 8.06
N ARG A 30 -0.62 2.71 9.00
CA ARG A 30 -1.91 2.02 9.00
C ARG A 30 -2.85 2.59 7.94
N GLU A 31 -2.93 3.91 7.82
CA GLU A 31 -3.83 4.57 6.87
C GLU A 31 -3.40 4.23 5.43
N ASN A 32 -2.09 4.26 5.16
CA ASN A 32 -1.57 3.87 3.85
C ASN A 32 -1.79 2.38 3.55
N TRP A 33 -1.68 1.51 4.57
CA TRP A 33 -1.99 0.09 4.41
C TRP A 33 -3.47 -0.17 4.11
N GLU A 34 -4.38 0.51 4.81
CA GLU A 34 -5.81 0.45 4.54
C GLU A 34 -6.15 1.05 3.15
N ARG A 35 -5.47 2.12 2.73
CA ARG A 35 -5.63 2.72 1.41
C ARG A 35 -5.12 1.82 0.27
N CYS A 36 -3.97 1.18 0.45
CA CYS A 36 -3.44 0.20 -0.49
C CYS A 36 -4.42 -0.96 -0.70
N GLN A 37 -5.00 -1.49 0.38
CA GLN A 37 -6.02 -2.53 0.29
C GLN A 37 -7.29 -2.02 -0.43
N TYR A 38 -7.69 -0.76 -0.21
CA TYR A 38 -8.83 -0.16 -0.91
C TYR A 38 -8.57 -0.08 -2.42
N ASP A 39 -7.44 0.47 -2.84
CA ASP A 39 -7.08 0.63 -4.26
C ASP A 39 -6.94 -0.72 -4.97
N LEU A 40 -6.44 -1.73 -4.27
CA LEU A 40 -6.28 -3.10 -4.78
C LEU A 40 -7.55 -3.95 -4.69
N ASN A 41 -8.66 -3.39 -4.18
CA ASN A 41 -9.93 -4.09 -3.95
C ASN A 41 -9.77 -5.36 -3.09
N ILE A 42 -8.96 -5.25 -2.04
CA ILE A 42 -8.72 -6.28 -1.03
C ILE A 42 -9.64 -6.01 0.18
N SER A 43 -10.18 -7.08 0.76
CA SER A 43 -10.98 -7.02 1.99
C SER A 43 -10.29 -6.20 3.09
N GLY A 44 -11.03 -5.29 3.73
CA GLY A 44 -10.53 -4.45 4.82
C GLY A 44 -9.89 -3.14 4.36
N GLY A 45 -9.93 -2.83 3.07
CA GLY A 45 -9.51 -1.53 2.54
C GLY A 45 -10.45 -0.40 2.94
N VAL A 46 -9.86 0.76 3.29
CA VAL A 46 -10.58 2.00 3.58
C VAL A 46 -9.97 3.11 2.75
N TRP A 47 -10.82 3.96 2.18
CA TRP A 47 -10.34 5.13 1.45
C TRP A 47 -9.76 6.15 2.44
N HIS A 48 -8.47 6.42 2.31
CA HIS A 48 -7.76 7.52 2.97
C HIS A 48 -7.11 8.42 1.93
N GLU A 49 -6.97 9.71 2.22
CA GLU A 49 -6.23 10.62 1.35
C GLU A 49 -4.73 10.29 1.36
N LEU A 50 -4.11 10.24 0.17
CA LEU A 50 -2.67 10.03 0.04
C LEU A 50 -1.96 11.38 0.18
N VAL A 51 -1.13 11.51 1.20
CA VAL A 51 -0.38 12.74 1.48
C VAL A 51 1.10 12.53 1.18
N TYR A 52 1.66 13.41 0.35
CA TYR A 52 3.05 13.34 -0.10
C TYR A 52 3.91 14.38 0.62
N ASP A 53 5.19 14.04 0.86
CA ASP A 53 6.19 15.00 1.35
C ASP A 53 6.68 15.92 0.22
N ALA A 54 7.52 16.90 0.55
CA ALA A 54 8.07 17.87 -0.41
C ALA A 54 8.94 17.21 -1.50
N ASP A 55 9.49 16.02 -1.23
CA ASP A 55 10.30 15.24 -2.18
C ASP A 55 9.42 14.32 -3.07
N GLY A 56 8.10 14.31 -2.84
CA GLY A 56 7.10 13.52 -3.54
C GLY A 56 7.03 12.06 -3.10
N TYR A 57 7.53 11.71 -1.91
CA TYR A 57 7.34 10.39 -1.31
C TYR A 57 6.06 10.37 -0.47
N LEU A 58 5.38 9.23 -0.41
CA LEU A 58 4.21 9.08 0.45
C LEU A 58 4.63 9.21 1.92
N GLN A 59 3.97 10.09 2.67
CA GLN A 59 4.22 10.27 4.10
C GLN A 59 3.74 9.04 4.87
N TYR A 60 4.50 8.64 5.89
CA TYR A 60 4.13 7.54 6.79
C TYR A 60 2.88 7.90 7.61
N ARG A 61 1.80 7.15 7.44
CA ARG A 61 0.48 7.39 8.09
C ARG A 61 -0.29 6.09 8.30
#